data_AF-A0AA38CKJ9-F1
#
_entry.id   AF-A0AA38CKJ9-F1
#
_cell.length_a   1.000
_cell.length_b   1.000
_cell.length_c   1.000
_cell.angle_alpha   90.00
_cell.angle_beta   90.00
_cell.angle_gamma   90.00
#
_symmetry.space_group_name_H-M   'P 1'
#
loop_
_entity.id
_entity.type
_entity.pdbx_description
1 polymer ?
#
loop_
_entity_poly.entity_id
_entity_poly.type
_entity_poly.pdbx_seq_one_letter_code
_entity_poly.pdbx_strand_id
1 'polypeptide(L)'
;ERDKIADKLKRAEEMVNQVLSEVNVDKKGADTDDCYSCLICMEPWTQSKSEEHNICSLACGHFFGRSCIIKWIKHNGDGHSSK
;
A
#
# COMPACT_ATOMS: atom_id res chain seq x y z
N GLU A 1 34.47 -9.66 -34.64
CA GLU A 1 33.37 -10.35 -33.91
C GLU A 1 33.16 -9.81 -32.50
N ARG A 2 34.22 -9.65 -31.67
CA ARG A 2 34.12 -9.03 -30.33
C ARG A 2 33.49 -7.63 -30.31
N ASP A 3 33.78 -6.83 -31.32
CA ASP A 3 33.23 -5.47 -31.48
C ASP A 3 31.70 -5.46 -31.66
N LYS A 4 31.16 -6.46 -32.39
CA LYS A 4 29.72 -6.64 -32.59
C LYS A 4 29.00 -7.10 -31.32
N ILE A 5 29.71 -7.81 -30.45
CA ILE A 5 29.18 -8.25 -29.15
C ILE A 5 29.11 -7.06 -28.20
N ALA A 6 30.14 -6.21 -28.19
CA ALA A 6 30.17 -4.97 -27.40
C ALA A 6 29.07 -3.98 -27.81
N ASP A 7 28.82 -3.80 -29.12
CA ASP A 7 27.71 -2.97 -29.63
C ASP A 7 26.34 -3.48 -29.17
N LYS A 8 26.13 -4.80 -29.19
CA LYS A 8 24.89 -5.43 -28.71
C LYS A 8 24.70 -5.28 -27.21
N LEU A 9 25.76 -5.45 -26.41
CA LEU A 9 25.73 -5.25 -24.96
C LEU A 9 25.40 -3.80 -24.61
N LYS A 10 26.07 -2.85 -25.26
CA LYS A 10 25.84 -1.43 -25.04
C LYS A 10 24.38 -1.04 -25.33
N ARG A 11 23.83 -1.49 -26.47
CA ARG A 11 22.40 -1.26 -26.78
C ARG A 11 21.46 -1.90 -25.76
N ALA A 12 21.77 -3.11 -25.29
CA ALA A 12 20.96 -3.76 -24.26
C ALA A 12 21.01 -2.99 -22.93
N GLU A 13 22.19 -2.50 -22.52
CA GLU A 13 22.36 -1.64 -21.34
C GLU A 13 21.59 -0.32 -21.50
N GLU A 14 21.63 0.31 -22.67
CA GLU A 14 20.87 1.52 -22.96
C GLU A 14 19.35 1.29 -22.85
N MET A 15 18.85 0.16 -23.39
CA MET A 15 17.45 -0.23 -23.26
C MET A 15 17.05 -0.46 -21.80
N VAL A 16 17.90 -1.14 -21.01
CA VAL A 16 17.64 -1.38 -19.58
C VAL A 16 17.59 -0.05 -18.80
N ASN A 17 18.52 0.87 -19.06
CA ASN A 17 18.53 2.18 -18.42
C ASN A 17 17.32 3.02 -18.82
N GLN A 18 16.88 2.94 -20.07
CA GLN A 18 15.66 3.60 -20.52
C GLN A 18 14.43 3.07 -19.76
N VAL A 19 14.25 1.76 -19.69
CA VAL A 19 13.14 1.15 -18.94
C VAL A 19 13.19 1.54 -17.46
N LEU A 20 14.35 1.47 -16.81
CA LEU A 20 14.52 1.88 -15.42
C LEU A 20 14.14 3.34 -15.18
N SER A 21 14.46 4.22 -16.13
CA SER A 21 14.06 5.63 -16.06
C SER A 21 12.55 5.80 -16.16
N GLU A 22 11.87 5.00 -16.99
CA GLU A 22 10.42 4.98 -17.14
C GLU A 22 9.70 4.42 -15.90
N VAL A 23 10.25 3.41 -15.20
CA VAL A 23 9.66 2.91 -13.95
C VAL A 23 9.92 3.85 -12.76
N ASN A 24 10.91 4.74 -12.87
CA ASN A 24 11.20 5.79 -11.90
C ASN A 24 10.46 7.11 -12.22
N VAL A 25 9.56 7.11 -13.22
CA VAL A 25 8.65 8.22 -13.49
C VAL A 25 7.65 8.30 -12.34
N ASP A 26 7.87 9.32 -11.53
CA ASP A 26 6.92 9.90 -10.60
C ASP A 26 6.42 8.99 -9.47
N LYS A 27 7.14 9.03 -8.34
CA LYS A 27 6.42 9.33 -7.08
C LYS A 27 5.84 10.75 -7.19
N LYS A 28 4.87 10.95 -8.09
CA LYS A 28 3.95 12.08 -7.95
C LYS A 28 3.30 11.82 -6.61
N GLY A 29 3.42 12.77 -5.70
CA GLY A 29 2.62 12.81 -4.48
C GLY A 29 1.14 12.90 -4.85
N ALA A 30 0.57 11.81 -5.37
CA ALA A 30 -0.69 11.36 -4.84
C ALA A 30 -0.40 11.23 -3.35
N ASP A 31 -1.10 12.02 -2.57
CA ASP A 31 -1.19 11.87 -1.13
C ASP A 31 -1.19 10.38 -0.79
N THR A 32 0.00 9.84 -0.49
CA THR A 32 0.12 8.41 -0.22
C THR A 32 -0.41 8.12 1.19
N ASP A 33 -0.71 9.15 1.96
CA ASP A 33 -1.28 9.06 3.30
C ASP A 33 -2.69 8.42 3.27
N ASP A 34 -3.48 8.68 2.23
CA ASP A 34 -4.81 8.07 2.08
C ASP A 34 -4.79 6.53 1.96
N CYS A 35 -3.73 5.93 1.40
CA CYS A 35 -3.57 4.47 1.36
C CYS A 35 -2.85 3.91 2.60
N TYR A 36 -2.25 4.78 3.43
CA TYR A 36 -1.55 4.42 4.66
C TYR A 36 -2.37 4.72 5.92
N SER A 37 -3.68 4.94 5.79
CA SER A 37 -4.57 5.23 6.91
C SER A 37 -5.80 4.33 6.97
N CYS A 38 -6.38 4.22 8.17
CA CYS A 38 -7.54 3.41 8.44
C CYS A 38 -8.82 4.04 7.91
N LEU A 39 -9.55 3.35 7.03
CA LEU A 39 -10.82 3.82 6.47
C LEU A 39 -11.95 4.05 7.51
N ILE A 40 -11.77 3.64 8.78
CA ILE A 40 -12.75 3.84 9.86
C ILE A 40 -12.47 5.13 10.63
N CYS A 41 -11.21 5.45 10.91
CA CYS A 41 -10.84 6.59 11.76
C CYS A 41 -9.93 7.61 11.06
N MET A 42 -9.54 7.35 9.82
CA MET A 42 -8.73 8.22 8.96
C MET A 42 -7.34 8.54 9.55
N GLU A 43 -6.85 7.68 10.46
CA GLU A 43 -5.54 7.84 11.12
C GLU A 43 -4.52 6.87 10.49
N PRO A 44 -3.22 7.24 10.45
CA PRO A 44 -2.17 6.40 9.88
C PRO A 44 -1.96 5.09 10.65
N TRP A 45 -1.62 4.02 9.94
CA TRP A 45 -1.32 2.73 10.56
C TRP A 45 -0.14 2.82 11.52
N THR A 46 -0.26 2.31 12.75
CA THR A 46 0.89 2.24 13.66
C THR A 46 1.76 1.04 13.29
N GLN A 47 2.99 1.29 12.81
CA GLN A 47 4.02 0.25 12.61
C GLN A 47 4.65 -0.21 13.93
N SER A 48 4.46 0.58 15.00
CA SER A 48 4.93 0.27 16.34
C SER A 48 4.12 -0.88 16.95
N LYS A 49 4.78 -1.89 17.52
CA LYS A 49 4.21 -3.08 18.18
C LYS A 49 3.31 -2.81 19.42
N SER A 50 2.69 -1.63 19.52
CA SER A 50 1.72 -1.29 20.57
C SER A 50 0.32 -1.43 19.94
N GLU A 51 -0.38 -2.49 20.33
CA GLU A 51 -1.21 -3.33 19.47
C GLU A 51 -2.63 -2.84 19.16
N GLU A 52 -2.88 -1.54 19.16
CA GLU A 52 -4.26 -1.04 19.03
C GLU A 52 -4.63 -0.67 17.59
N HIS A 53 -3.69 -0.37 16.69
CA HIS A 53 -4.02 0.15 15.36
C HIS A 53 -3.19 -0.46 14.21
N ASN A 54 -2.92 -1.77 14.28
CA ASN A 54 -2.25 -2.47 13.20
C ASN A 54 -3.18 -2.72 11.99
N ILE A 55 -2.61 -2.77 10.80
CA ILE A 55 -3.32 -3.08 9.55
C ILE A 55 -3.89 -4.51 9.55
N CYS A 56 -5.13 -4.67 9.11
CA CYS A 56 -5.78 -5.97 8.87
C CYS A 56 -6.64 -5.93 7.60
N SER A 57 -6.80 -7.06 6.92
CA SER A 57 -7.62 -7.20 5.72
C SER A 57 -8.86 -8.06 5.95
N LEU A 58 -9.97 -7.69 5.30
CA LEU A 58 -11.16 -8.54 5.21
C LEU A 58 -11.12 -9.41 3.95
N ALA A 59 -12.01 -10.40 3.87
CA ALA A 59 -12.14 -11.27 2.70
C ALA A 59 -12.45 -10.51 1.39
N CYS A 60 -13.04 -9.31 1.49
CA CYS A 60 -13.31 -8.44 0.35
C CYS A 60 -12.07 -7.63 -0.12
N GLY A 61 -10.93 -7.74 0.57
CA GLY A 61 -9.69 -7.06 0.18
C GLY A 61 -9.50 -5.64 0.72
N HIS A 62 -10.47 -5.09 1.47
CA HIS A 62 -10.33 -3.78 2.11
C HIS A 62 -9.53 -3.84 3.41
N PHE A 63 -8.80 -2.76 3.73
CA PHE A 63 -7.92 -2.65 4.89
C PHE A 63 -8.49 -1.75 5.98
N PHE A 64 -8.32 -2.17 7.23
CA PHE A 64 -8.80 -1.45 8.42
C PHE A 64 -7.83 -1.62 9.59
N GLY A 65 -7.97 -0.76 10.60
CA GLY A 65 -7.25 -0.89 11.86
C GLY A 65 -7.90 -1.99 12.67
N ARG A 66 -7.12 -2.94 13.19
CA ARG A 66 -7.65 -4.12 13.88
C ARG A 66 -8.61 -3.76 15.02
N SER A 67 -8.27 -2.81 15.88
CA SER A 67 -9.21 -2.39 16.95
C SER A 67 -10.43 -1.64 16.39
N CYS A 68 -10.26 -0.88 15.32
CA CYS A 68 -11.33 -0.10 14.70
C CYS A 68 -12.41 -1.03 14.14
N ILE A 69 -12.03 -2.05 13.37
CA ILE A 69 -13.01 -2.99 12.80
C ILE A 69 -13.70 -3.81 13.90
N ILE A 70 -12.99 -4.21 14.96
CA ILE A 70 -13.58 -4.93 16.09
C ILE A 70 -14.59 -4.05 16.85
N LYS A 71 -14.24 -2.80 17.15
CA LYS A 71 -15.13 -1.84 17.82
C LYS A 71 -16.36 -1.55 16.95
N TRP A 72 -16.16 -1.34 15.66
CA TRP A 72 -17.25 -1.07 14.71
C TRP A 72 -18.23 -2.24 14.63
N ILE A 73 -17.75 -3.48 14.49
CA ILE A 73 -18.63 -4.66 14.47
C ILE A 73 -19.35 -4.83 15.81
N LYS A 74 -18.69 -4.63 16.95
CA LYS A 74 -19.34 -4.74 18.27
C LYS A 74 -20.43 -3.69 18.49
N HIS A 75 -20.22 -2.47 17.99
CA HIS A 75 -21.19 -1.38 18.12
C HIS A 75 -22.37 -1.54 17.16
N ASN A 76 -22.15 -2.04 15.94
CA ASN A 76 -23.20 -2.18 14.93
C ASN A 76 -23.85 -3.58 14.91
N GLY A 77 -23.22 -4.58 15.53
CA GLY A 77 -23.76 -5.95 15.70
C GLY A 77 -24.68 -6.11 16.90
N ASP A 78 -24.74 -5.10 17.77
CA ASP A 78 -25.85 -4.80 18.66
C ASP A 78 -27.00 -4.28 17.78
N GLY A 79 -27.70 -5.21 17.15
CA GLY A 79 -28.96 -4.88 16.50
C GLY A 79 -29.90 -4.33 17.57
N HIS A 80 -30.19 -3.04 17.53
CA HIS A 80 -31.35 -2.41 18.16
C HIS A 80 -31.89 -3.18 19.38
N SER A 81 -31.20 -3.12 20.53
CA SER A 81 -31.95 -3.07 21.78
C SER A 81 -32.44 -1.64 21.97
N SER A 82 -33.32 -1.19 21.07
CA SER A 82 -34.20 -0.06 21.37
C SER A 82 -34.88 -0.37 22.69
N LYS A 83 -34.69 0.54 23.64
CA LYS A 83 -35.27 0.55 24.97
C LYS A 83 -36.80 0.47 24.91
#